data_AF-A0A7X8EYL0-F1
#
_entry.id   AF-A0A7X8EYL0-F1
#
_cell.length_a   1.000
_cell.length_b   1.000
_cell.length_c   1.000
_cell.angle_alpha   90.00
_cell.angle_beta   90.00
_cell.angle_gamma   90.00
#
_symmetry.space_group_name_H-M   'P 1'
#
loop_
_entity.id
_entity.type
_entity.pdbx_description
1 polymer ?
#
loop_
_entity_poly.entity_id
_entity_poly.type
_entity_poly.pdbx_seq_one_letter_code
_entity_poly.pdbx_strand_id
1 'polypeptide(L)'
;MKKLLLCAMAAALVVPAMAGVTGLYNTGVDDNGIPLAADVADPHYTLFSPEGLTAYAITKHNAWVSPGSDAMWIGPTASSVTDAEGWYVYRLTFDIAVDPANVIINGKWATDNSGEIWLNGTETGVTRLGERGFEDLSDFTLLEGFASGENTLEFKVYNYPGTSGNPTGLLVTDLSVTIVPAPGAILLAGIGTS
;
A
#
# COMPACT_ATOMS: atom_id res chain seq x y z
N MET A 1 -3.69 5.74 61.38
CA MET A 1 -2.56 6.38 60.69
C MET A 1 -2.46 5.77 59.29
N LYS A 2 -2.78 6.56 58.26
CA LYS A 2 -2.79 6.18 56.84
C LYS A 2 -1.36 5.91 56.37
N LYS A 3 -1.10 4.79 55.68
CA LYS A 3 0.13 4.60 54.90
C LYS A 3 -0.24 4.46 53.41
N LEU A 4 0.30 5.41 52.65
CA LEU A 4 0.14 5.67 51.22
C LEU A 4 0.37 4.42 50.36
N LEU A 5 -0.55 4.17 49.41
CA LEU A 5 -0.22 3.39 48.21
C LEU A 5 0.64 4.27 47.29
N LEU A 6 1.84 3.82 46.96
CA LEU A 6 2.66 4.40 45.90
C LEU A 6 2.13 3.87 44.56
N CYS A 7 1.46 4.71 43.78
CA CYS A 7 1.24 4.45 42.36
C CYS A 7 2.57 4.64 41.63
N ALA A 8 3.21 3.54 41.24
CA ALA A 8 4.33 3.59 40.32
C ALA A 8 3.79 3.96 38.93
N MET A 9 4.01 5.20 38.51
CA MET A 9 3.90 5.57 37.10
C MET A 9 5.05 4.90 36.35
N ALA A 10 4.75 3.87 35.56
CA ALA A 10 5.67 3.37 34.57
C ALA A 10 5.81 4.42 33.46
N ALA A 11 6.94 5.12 33.43
CA ALA A 11 7.30 5.94 32.28
C ALA A 11 7.70 5.00 31.14
N ALA A 12 6.90 4.95 30.08
CA ALA A 12 7.27 4.26 28.85
C ALA A 12 8.52 4.93 28.27
N LEU A 13 9.62 4.19 28.17
CA LEU A 13 10.75 4.60 27.34
C LEU A 13 10.26 4.60 25.90
N VAL A 14 10.08 5.80 25.34
CA VAL A 14 9.94 6.00 23.90
C VAL A 14 11.32 5.72 23.30
N VAL A 15 11.57 4.47 22.92
CA VAL A 15 12.66 4.16 22.00
C VAL A 15 12.25 4.78 20.66
N PRO A 16 13.06 5.66 20.04
CA PRO A 16 12.72 6.17 18.72
C PRO A 16 12.59 4.97 17.80
N ALA A 17 11.44 4.83 17.14
CA ALA A 17 11.19 3.77 16.18
C ALA A 17 12.30 3.82 15.13
N MET A 18 13.21 2.85 15.16
CA MET A 18 13.98 2.52 13.97
C MET A 18 12.91 2.04 13.00
N ALA A 19 12.55 2.86 12.01
CA ALA A 19 11.47 2.58 11.07
C ALA A 19 11.76 1.22 10.41
N GLY A 20 11.08 0.18 10.90
CA GLY A 20 11.38 -1.21 10.55
C GLY A 20 10.89 -1.60 9.16
N VAL A 21 10.12 -0.72 8.53
CA VAL A 21 9.59 -0.89 7.18
C VAL A 21 9.77 0.43 6.42
N THR A 22 10.30 0.36 5.20
CA THR A 22 10.54 1.53 4.33
C THR A 22 10.13 1.21 2.89
N GLY A 23 9.94 2.23 2.06
CA GLY A 23 9.55 2.04 0.64
C GLY A 23 8.06 1.80 0.41
N LEU A 24 7.22 2.05 1.42
CA LEU A 24 5.77 2.03 1.23
C LEU A 24 5.27 3.44 0.91
N TYR A 25 4.67 3.58 -0.27
CA TYR A 25 4.11 4.83 -0.77
C TYR A 25 2.72 4.56 -1.34
N ASN A 26 1.82 5.53 -1.19
CA ASN A 26 0.56 5.57 -1.94
C ASN A 26 0.85 5.76 -3.44
N THR A 27 -0.14 5.50 -4.29
CA THR A 27 0.03 5.73 -5.72
C THR A 27 0.10 7.22 -6.06
N GLY A 28 0.95 7.56 -7.02
CA GLY A 28 1.07 8.87 -7.65
C GLY A 28 1.49 9.99 -6.70
N VAL A 29 2.48 9.72 -5.84
CA VAL A 29 3.08 10.68 -4.91
C VAL A 29 4.58 10.81 -5.11
N ASP A 30 5.16 11.92 -4.63
CA ASP A 30 6.61 12.11 -4.56
C ASP A 30 7.23 11.42 -3.31
N ASP A 31 8.54 11.60 -3.11
CA ASP A 31 9.27 11.04 -1.95
C ASP A 31 8.78 11.59 -0.59
N ASN A 32 8.03 12.69 -0.58
CA ASN A 32 7.45 13.27 0.63
C ASN A 32 5.99 12.82 0.85
N GLY A 33 5.46 11.94 0.00
CA GLY A 33 4.06 11.52 0.04
C GLY A 33 3.08 12.59 -0.45
N ILE A 34 3.55 13.58 -1.22
CA ILE A 34 2.70 14.63 -1.80
C ILE A 34 2.21 14.18 -3.17
N PRO A 35 0.88 14.28 -3.45
CA PRO A 35 0.32 13.98 -4.77
C PRO A 35 1.05 14.69 -5.92
N LEU A 36 1.40 13.92 -6.95
CA LEU A 36 2.03 14.41 -8.16
C LEU A 36 1.02 15.19 -9.02
N ALA A 37 1.54 16.05 -9.89
CA ALA A 37 0.74 16.58 -10.99
C ALA A 37 0.37 15.46 -11.99
N ALA A 38 -0.71 15.65 -12.73
CA ALA A 38 -1.09 14.72 -13.80
C ALA A 38 0.01 14.59 -14.87
N ASP A 39 0.09 13.42 -15.48
CA ASP A 39 1.05 13.00 -16.50
C ASP A 39 2.51 12.94 -16.01
N VAL A 40 2.73 12.95 -14.70
CA VAL A 40 4.04 12.70 -14.10
C VAL A 40 4.17 11.21 -13.79
N ALA A 41 5.29 10.59 -14.21
CA ALA A 41 5.57 9.20 -13.91
C ALA A 41 5.66 8.99 -12.39
N ASP A 42 5.00 7.95 -11.90
CA ASP A 42 5.09 7.54 -10.50
C ASP A 42 6.52 7.04 -10.22
N PRO A 43 7.26 7.64 -9.25
CA PRO A 43 8.62 7.22 -8.95
C PRO A 43 8.71 5.92 -8.14
N HIS A 44 7.60 5.46 -7.56
CA HIS A 44 7.54 4.33 -6.61
C HIS A 44 6.91 3.08 -7.22
N TYR A 45 5.93 3.25 -8.10
CA TYR A 45 5.24 2.16 -8.78
C TYR A 45 5.78 1.92 -10.19
N THR A 46 6.12 0.67 -10.49
CA THR A 46 6.44 0.26 -11.87
C THR A 46 5.27 -0.47 -12.50
N LEU A 47 4.96 -0.16 -13.77
CA LEU A 47 4.02 -0.93 -14.55
C LEU A 47 4.79 -2.07 -15.24
N PHE A 48 4.79 -3.23 -14.60
CA PHE A 48 5.61 -4.38 -14.99
C PHE A 48 5.03 -5.14 -16.20
N SER A 49 3.71 -5.21 -16.30
CA SER A 49 3.00 -5.81 -17.42
C SER A 49 1.82 -4.92 -17.81
N PRO A 50 1.49 -4.77 -19.10
CA PRO A 50 2.32 -5.13 -20.26
C PRO A 50 3.71 -4.45 -20.23
N GLU A 51 4.73 -5.12 -20.78
CA GLU A 51 6.11 -4.59 -20.79
C GLU A 51 6.21 -3.28 -21.60
N GLY A 52 7.12 -2.40 -21.18
CA GLY A 52 7.42 -1.15 -21.89
C GLY A 52 6.46 0.01 -21.61
N LEU A 53 5.47 -0.19 -20.72
CA LEU A 53 4.61 0.89 -20.24
C LEU A 53 5.17 1.54 -18.97
N THR A 54 4.66 2.71 -18.63
CA THR A 54 5.02 3.48 -17.43
C THR A 54 3.75 3.80 -16.67
N ALA A 55 3.79 3.74 -15.34
CA ALA A 55 2.69 4.20 -14.51
C ALA A 55 2.80 5.72 -14.35
N TYR A 56 1.78 6.45 -14.80
CA TYR A 56 1.68 7.90 -14.63
C TYR A 56 0.62 8.23 -13.60
N ALA A 57 0.87 9.22 -12.74
CA ALA A 57 -0.20 9.88 -12.01
C ALA A 57 -1.13 10.56 -13.02
N ILE A 58 -2.43 10.30 -12.93
CA ILE A 58 -3.41 10.77 -13.91
C ILE A 58 -4.54 11.53 -13.25
N THR A 59 -5.10 12.49 -13.98
CA THR A 59 -6.41 13.03 -13.63
C THR A 59 -7.42 11.89 -13.74
N LYS A 60 -8.14 11.62 -12.66
CA LYS A 60 -9.10 10.51 -12.62
C LYS A 60 -10.24 10.68 -13.62
N HIS A 61 -10.81 9.57 -14.08
CA HIS A 61 -12.10 9.60 -14.76
C HIS A 61 -13.19 10.12 -13.81
N ASN A 62 -14.26 10.71 -14.36
CA ASN A 62 -15.30 11.34 -13.53
C ASN A 62 -16.03 10.32 -12.63
N ALA A 63 -16.19 9.08 -13.10
CA ALA A 63 -16.85 7.99 -12.41
C ALA A 63 -15.98 7.33 -11.33
N TRP A 64 -14.67 7.56 -11.35
CA TRP A 64 -13.74 6.96 -10.39
C TRP A 64 -13.83 7.64 -9.03
N VAL A 65 -13.66 6.86 -7.96
CA VAL A 65 -13.59 7.36 -6.59
C VAL A 65 -12.45 8.38 -6.46
N SER A 66 -12.67 9.38 -5.61
CA SER A 66 -11.65 10.42 -5.39
C SER A 66 -10.49 9.85 -4.57
N PRO A 67 -9.23 10.14 -4.94
CA PRO A 67 -8.06 9.53 -4.32
C PRO A 67 -7.70 10.05 -2.92
N GLY A 68 -8.41 11.05 -2.40
CA GLY A 68 -8.06 11.71 -1.14
C GLY A 68 -7.03 12.83 -1.36
N SER A 69 -6.28 13.17 -0.31
CA SER A 69 -5.24 14.22 -0.34
C SER A 69 -3.81 13.68 -0.36
N ASP A 70 -3.65 12.36 -0.31
CA ASP A 70 -2.40 11.64 -0.08
C ASP A 70 -2.06 10.67 -1.22
N ALA A 71 -2.84 10.67 -2.30
CA ALA A 71 -2.66 9.78 -3.44
C ALA A 71 -3.21 10.39 -4.74
N MET A 72 -2.81 9.80 -5.86
CA MET A 72 -3.40 9.97 -7.18
C MET A 72 -3.70 8.60 -7.79
N TRP A 73 -4.68 8.55 -8.69
CA TRP A 73 -4.81 7.41 -9.59
C TRP A 73 -3.56 7.31 -10.46
N ILE A 74 -3.08 6.10 -10.70
CA ILE A 74 -2.04 5.81 -11.69
C ILE A 74 -2.56 4.91 -12.81
N GLY A 75 -2.07 5.13 -14.02
CA GLY A 75 -2.43 4.33 -15.19
C GLY A 75 -1.38 4.42 -16.30
N PRO A 76 -1.47 3.57 -17.33
CA PRO A 76 -0.56 3.60 -18.49
C PRO A 76 -0.76 4.85 -19.36
N THR A 77 -1.98 5.39 -19.39
CA THR A 77 -2.36 6.57 -20.17
C THR A 77 -3.37 7.42 -19.39
N ALA A 78 -3.65 8.64 -19.87
CA ALA A 78 -4.66 9.51 -19.27
C ALA A 78 -6.06 8.87 -19.30
N SER A 79 -6.88 9.14 -18.29
CA SER A 79 -8.19 8.48 -18.10
C SER A 79 -9.24 8.75 -19.20
N SER A 80 -8.93 9.59 -20.20
CA SER A 80 -9.76 9.84 -21.38
C SER A 80 -9.39 8.95 -22.57
N VAL A 81 -8.35 8.13 -22.43
CA VAL A 81 -7.82 7.25 -23.48
C VAL A 81 -8.39 5.84 -23.30
N THR A 82 -8.54 5.12 -24.41
CA THR A 82 -8.86 3.69 -24.41
C THR A 82 -7.57 2.90 -24.25
N ASP A 83 -7.44 2.19 -23.14
CA ASP A 83 -6.36 1.23 -22.91
C ASP A 83 -6.77 -0.16 -23.44
N ALA A 84 -5.77 -0.97 -23.80
CA ALA A 84 -6.00 -2.32 -24.26
C ALA A 84 -6.61 -3.18 -23.15
N GLU A 85 -7.47 -4.13 -23.51
CA GLU A 85 -7.96 -5.15 -22.58
C GLU A 85 -6.81 -6.05 -22.10
N GLY A 86 -6.93 -6.59 -20.89
CA GLY A 86 -5.95 -7.52 -20.33
C GLY A 86 -5.40 -7.11 -18.96
N TRP A 87 -4.34 -7.81 -18.55
CA TRP A 87 -3.72 -7.64 -17.24
C TRP A 87 -2.66 -6.55 -17.22
N TYR A 88 -2.82 -5.61 -16.28
CA TYR A 88 -1.88 -4.58 -15.90
C TYR A 88 -1.33 -4.90 -14.52
N VAL A 89 -0.01 -5.06 -14.38
CA VAL A 89 0.63 -5.44 -13.11
C VAL A 89 1.47 -4.26 -12.62
N TYR A 90 0.99 -3.61 -11.56
CA TYR A 90 1.71 -2.54 -10.88
C TYR A 90 2.50 -3.11 -9.71
N ARG A 91 3.78 -2.76 -9.59
CA ARG A 91 4.69 -3.23 -8.54
C ARG A 91 5.18 -2.09 -7.67
N LEU A 92 5.08 -2.29 -6.36
CA LEU A 92 5.72 -1.49 -5.32
C LEU A 92 6.72 -2.38 -4.57
N THR A 93 7.95 -1.90 -4.42
CA THR A 93 8.99 -2.60 -3.64
C THR A 93 9.21 -1.89 -2.33
N PHE A 94 9.28 -2.64 -1.24
CA PHE A 94 9.49 -2.13 0.11
C PHE A 94 10.40 -3.06 0.91
N ASP A 95 11.05 -2.54 1.94
CA ASP A 95 12.00 -3.29 2.75
C ASP A 95 11.50 -3.46 4.19
N ILE A 96 11.71 -4.65 4.77
CA ILE A 96 11.44 -4.96 6.19
C ILE A 96 12.75 -5.32 6.90
N ALA A 97 13.18 -4.46 7.83
CA ALA A 97 14.39 -4.63 8.65
C ALA A 97 14.10 -5.21 10.06
N VAL A 98 12.84 -5.48 10.38
CA VAL A 98 12.41 -6.13 11.63
C VAL A 98 11.96 -7.56 11.37
N ASP A 99 11.60 -8.30 12.42
CA ASP A 99 10.96 -9.61 12.27
C ASP A 99 9.64 -9.47 11.47
N PRO A 100 9.53 -10.05 10.26
CA PRO A 100 8.36 -9.89 9.40
C PRO A 100 7.07 -10.41 10.02
N ALA A 101 7.14 -11.35 10.97
CA ALA A 101 5.95 -11.86 11.67
C ALA A 101 5.27 -10.81 12.58
N ASN A 102 5.95 -9.69 12.85
CA ASN A 102 5.43 -8.59 13.64
C ASN A 102 4.85 -7.45 12.77
N VAL A 103 4.95 -7.56 11.44
CA VAL A 103 4.55 -6.50 10.51
C VAL A 103 3.11 -6.72 10.06
N ILE A 104 2.32 -5.65 10.10
CA ILE A 104 0.98 -5.58 9.52
C ILE A 104 0.97 -4.39 8.57
N ILE A 105 0.59 -4.62 7.32
CA ILE A 105 0.37 -3.55 6.32
C ILE A 105 -1.13 -3.40 6.10
N ASN A 106 -1.62 -2.17 6.17
CA ASN A 106 -2.99 -1.81 5.84
C ASN A 106 -3.01 -0.78 4.72
N GLY A 107 -4.10 -0.73 3.97
CA GLY A 107 -4.35 0.35 3.03
C GLY A 107 -5.76 0.28 2.47
N LYS A 108 -6.05 1.23 1.59
CA LYS A 108 -7.26 1.26 0.78
C LYS A 108 -6.88 1.23 -0.70
N TRP A 109 -7.74 0.64 -1.51
CA TRP A 109 -7.47 0.55 -2.95
C TRP A 109 -8.74 0.58 -3.79
N ALA A 110 -8.59 0.99 -5.04
CA ALA A 110 -9.59 0.90 -6.11
C ALA A 110 -8.89 0.58 -7.43
N THR A 111 -9.63 -0.02 -8.35
CA THR A 111 -9.11 -0.50 -9.64
C THR A 111 -10.10 -0.20 -10.75
N ASP A 112 -9.63 0.11 -11.96
CA ASP A 112 -10.45 0.05 -13.16
C ASP A 112 -9.88 -1.04 -14.09
N ASN A 113 -10.45 -2.25 -14.16
CA ASN A 113 -11.72 -2.70 -13.61
C ASN A 113 -11.58 -3.59 -12.34
N SER A 114 -11.33 -4.89 -12.52
CA SER A 114 -11.14 -5.84 -11.41
C SER A 114 -9.67 -5.90 -11.01
N GLY A 115 -9.37 -6.50 -9.86
CA GLY A 115 -7.98 -6.69 -9.49
C GLY A 115 -7.74 -7.64 -8.33
N GLU A 116 -6.46 -7.90 -8.10
CA GLU A 116 -5.96 -8.82 -7.09
C GLU A 116 -4.62 -8.33 -6.53
N ILE A 117 -4.41 -8.53 -5.23
CA ILE A 117 -3.16 -8.19 -4.56
C ILE A 117 -2.33 -9.44 -4.34
N TRP A 118 -1.07 -9.37 -4.75
CA TRP A 118 -0.06 -10.42 -4.62
C TRP A 118 1.12 -9.88 -3.82
N LEU A 119 1.70 -10.73 -2.97
CA LEU A 119 2.87 -10.40 -2.17
C LEU A 119 3.95 -11.43 -2.49
N ASN A 120 5.13 -10.95 -2.91
CA ASN A 120 6.28 -11.79 -3.24
C ASN A 120 5.93 -12.92 -4.24
N GLY A 121 5.11 -12.61 -5.25
CA GLY A 121 4.65 -13.57 -6.25
C GLY A 121 3.60 -14.57 -5.76
N THR A 122 3.04 -14.40 -4.56
CA THR A 122 1.96 -15.24 -4.01
C THR A 122 0.66 -14.44 -3.86
N GLU A 123 -0.46 -15.03 -4.27
CA GLU A 123 -1.78 -14.41 -4.12
C GLU A 123 -2.15 -14.26 -2.62
N THR A 124 -2.69 -13.10 -2.24
CA THR A 124 -3.08 -12.81 -0.85
C THR A 124 -4.55 -13.15 -0.55
N GLY A 125 -5.35 -13.42 -1.58
CA GLY A 125 -6.81 -13.56 -1.50
C GLY A 125 -7.57 -12.23 -1.45
N VAL A 126 -6.87 -11.09 -1.38
CA VAL A 126 -7.49 -9.76 -1.48
C VAL A 126 -7.81 -9.48 -2.95
N THR A 127 -9.10 -9.38 -3.26
CA THR A 127 -9.61 -9.23 -4.63
C THR A 127 -10.68 -8.17 -4.74
N ARG A 128 -10.75 -7.57 -5.93
CA ARG A 128 -11.76 -6.63 -6.43
C ARG A 128 -12.43 -7.31 -7.61
N LEU A 129 -13.68 -7.75 -7.45
CA LEU A 129 -14.40 -8.48 -8.50
C LEU A 129 -15.31 -7.56 -9.32
N GLY A 130 -15.44 -7.88 -10.61
CA GLY A 130 -16.35 -7.19 -11.53
C GLY A 130 -15.79 -5.89 -12.11
N GLU A 131 -16.62 -5.25 -12.94
CA GLU A 131 -16.18 -4.12 -13.79
C GLU A 131 -16.06 -2.79 -13.05
N ARG A 132 -16.72 -2.65 -11.89
CA ARG A 132 -16.95 -1.36 -11.21
C ARG A 132 -16.07 -1.17 -9.97
N GLY A 133 -14.88 -1.75 -9.96
CA GLY A 133 -13.92 -1.63 -8.85
C GLY A 133 -13.45 -0.19 -8.57
N PHE A 134 -13.76 0.74 -9.47
CA PHE A 134 -13.38 2.14 -9.43
C PHE A 134 -14.36 3.02 -8.65
N GLU A 135 -15.56 2.54 -8.28
CA GLU A 135 -16.62 3.40 -7.73
C GLU A 135 -16.44 3.74 -6.24
N ASP A 136 -15.70 2.92 -5.51
CA ASP A 136 -15.46 3.06 -4.08
C ASP A 136 -14.05 2.60 -3.69
N LEU A 137 -13.65 2.85 -2.45
CA LEU A 137 -12.43 2.33 -1.84
C LEU A 137 -12.75 1.07 -1.02
N SER A 138 -11.85 0.10 -1.04
CA SER A 138 -11.94 -1.14 -0.28
C SER A 138 -10.72 -1.22 0.59
N ASP A 139 -10.90 -1.61 1.85
CA ASP A 139 -9.78 -1.82 2.77
C ASP A 139 -9.08 -3.15 2.47
N PHE A 140 -7.77 -3.19 2.67
CA PHE A 140 -7.01 -4.43 2.73
C PHE A 140 -6.06 -4.45 3.92
N THR A 141 -5.78 -5.65 4.41
CA THR A 141 -4.81 -5.91 5.47
C THR A 141 -3.97 -7.12 5.08
N LEU A 142 -2.66 -6.98 5.15
CA LEU A 142 -1.68 -8.04 4.94
C LEU A 142 -1.02 -8.35 6.28
N LEU A 143 -1.16 -9.60 6.73
CA LEU A 143 -0.68 -10.09 8.03
C LEU A 143 0.52 -11.03 7.92
N GLU A 144 0.73 -11.61 6.73
CA GLU A 144 1.71 -12.68 6.50
C GLU A 144 2.19 -12.68 5.04
N GLY A 145 3.14 -13.56 4.73
CA GLY A 145 3.78 -13.64 3.39
C GLY A 145 4.99 -12.71 3.22
N PHE A 146 5.32 -11.94 4.26
CA PHE A 146 6.49 -11.07 4.30
C PHE A 146 7.81 -11.83 4.43
N ALA A 147 8.83 -11.36 3.75
CA ALA A 147 10.22 -11.76 3.90
C ALA A 147 11.01 -10.70 4.68
N SER A 148 12.14 -11.09 5.27
CA SER A 148 13.13 -10.13 5.77
C SER A 148 13.86 -9.49 4.59
N GLY A 149 14.05 -8.18 4.66
CA GLY A 149 14.60 -7.38 3.57
C GLY A 149 13.55 -7.00 2.53
N GLU A 150 13.94 -7.05 1.26
CA GLU A 150 13.10 -6.64 0.14
C GLU A 150 11.85 -7.52 -0.04
N ASN A 151 10.72 -6.86 -0.23
CA ASN A 151 9.42 -7.44 -0.54
C ASN A 151 8.83 -6.71 -1.76
N THR A 152 8.01 -7.41 -2.55
CA THR A 152 7.29 -6.83 -3.68
C THR A 152 5.79 -7.00 -3.49
N LEU A 153 5.06 -5.89 -3.49
CA LEU A 153 3.62 -5.85 -3.55
C LEU A 153 3.18 -5.64 -5.01
N GLU A 154 2.38 -6.57 -5.50
CA GLU A 154 1.87 -6.61 -6.87
C GLU A 154 0.36 -6.36 -6.86
N PHE A 155 -0.06 -5.28 -7.50
CA PHE A 155 -1.47 -5.00 -7.77
C PHE A 155 -1.73 -5.37 -9.23
N LYS A 156 -2.45 -6.46 -9.46
CA LYS A 156 -2.80 -6.90 -10.81
C LYS A 156 -4.22 -6.42 -11.10
N VAL A 157 -4.35 -5.52 -12.05
CA VAL A 157 -5.61 -4.95 -12.51
C VAL A 157 -5.96 -5.61 -13.84
N TYR A 158 -7.18 -6.12 -13.98
CA TYR A 158 -7.67 -6.63 -15.26
C TYR A 158 -8.60 -5.60 -15.88
N ASN A 159 -8.21 -5.08 -17.04
CA ASN A 159 -9.03 -4.21 -17.87
C ASN A 159 -9.92 -5.08 -18.76
N TYR A 160 -11.24 -4.94 -18.62
CA TYR A 160 -12.21 -5.73 -19.39
C TYR A 160 -12.26 -5.26 -20.85
N PRO A 161 -12.80 -6.10 -21.76
CA PRO A 161 -13.00 -5.72 -23.16
C PRO A 161 -13.83 -4.45 -23.34
N GLY A 162 -13.25 -3.43 -23.98
CA GLY A 162 -13.93 -2.18 -24.31
C GLY A 162 -13.34 -1.51 -25.55
N THR A 163 -14.19 -1.12 -26.51
CA THR A 163 -13.74 -0.56 -27.80
C THR A 163 -13.58 0.95 -27.79
N SER A 164 -14.19 1.66 -26.84
CA SER A 164 -14.09 3.12 -26.68
C SER A 164 -14.32 3.50 -25.22
N GLY A 165 -13.53 4.44 -24.69
CA GLY A 165 -13.69 4.90 -23.32
C GLY A 165 -13.40 3.79 -22.30
N ASN A 166 -12.30 3.07 -22.51
CA ASN A 166 -11.88 1.93 -21.69
C ASN A 166 -10.55 2.21 -20.96
N PRO A 167 -10.45 3.26 -20.13
CA PRO A 167 -9.24 3.54 -19.37
C PRO A 167 -9.03 2.45 -18.31
N THR A 168 -7.77 2.18 -17.95
CA THR A 168 -7.43 1.35 -16.79
C THR A 168 -6.65 2.13 -15.76
N GLY A 169 -6.74 1.74 -14.49
CA GLY A 169 -5.99 2.41 -13.44
C GLY A 169 -5.99 1.68 -12.11
N LEU A 170 -5.05 2.10 -11.27
CA LEU A 170 -4.90 1.69 -9.89
C LEU A 170 -4.90 2.93 -8.99
N LEU A 171 -5.56 2.82 -7.85
CA LEU A 171 -5.44 3.76 -6.75
C LEU A 171 -5.12 2.97 -5.48
N VAL A 172 -4.08 3.39 -4.77
CA VAL A 172 -3.77 2.91 -3.41
C VAL A 172 -3.54 4.14 -2.53
N THR A 173 -4.26 4.21 -1.40
CA THR A 173 -4.27 5.33 -0.45
C THR A 173 -4.28 4.79 0.98
N ASP A 174 -3.99 5.64 1.96
CA ASP A 174 -3.94 5.29 3.38
C ASP A 174 -2.99 4.10 3.70
N LEU A 175 -1.95 3.87 2.90
CA LEU A 175 -0.96 2.83 3.20
C LEU A 175 -0.26 3.10 4.53
N SER A 176 -0.30 2.13 5.42
CA SER A 176 0.25 2.26 6.77
C SER A 176 0.80 0.94 7.29
N VAL A 177 1.78 1.07 8.19
CA VAL A 177 2.45 -0.07 8.84
C VAL A 177 2.20 -0.03 10.33
N THR A 178 1.88 -1.19 10.89
CA THR A 178 1.94 -1.43 12.34
C THR A 178 2.96 -2.52 12.61
N ILE A 179 3.87 -2.27 13.56
CA ILE A 179 4.82 -3.27 14.06
C ILE A 179 4.37 -3.66 15.47
N VAL A 180 3.98 -4.91 15.66
CA VAL A 180 3.51 -5.44 16.94
C VAL A 180 4.60 -6.35 17.52
N PRO A 181 5.35 -5.92 18.57
CA PRO A 181 6.37 -6.77 19.17
C PRO A 181 5.76 -8.04 19.77
N ALA A 182 6.48 -9.16 19.65
CA ALA A 182 6.09 -10.39 20.34
C ALA A 182 5.89 -10.13 21.85
N PRO A 183 4.86 -10.72 22.49
CA PRO A 183 4.51 -10.47 23.90
C PRO A 183 5.67 -10.60 24.92
N GLY A 184 6.74 -11.36 24.59
CA GLY A 184 7.93 -11.52 25.42
C GLY A 184 9.00 -10.42 25.28
N ALA A 185 9.01 -9.65 24.18
CA ALA A 185 9.99 -8.59 23.95
C ALA A 185 9.79 -7.39 24.90
N ILE A 186 8.57 -7.19 25.39
CA ILE A 186 8.22 -6.14 26.36
C ILE A 186 8.80 -6.46 27.75
N LEU A 187 9.01 -7.75 28.09
CA LEU A 187 9.47 -8.17 29.41
C LEU A 187 10.99 -8.14 29.59
N LEU A 188 11.79 -8.19 28.52
CA LEU A 188 13.26 -8.27 28.64
C LEU A 188 13.95 -6.90 28.79
N ALA A 189 13.27 -5.80 28.47
CA ALA A 189 13.76 -4.45 28.73
C ALA A 189 13.64 -4.03 30.21
N GLY A 190 12.98 -4.83 31.06
CA GLY A 190 12.70 -4.53 32.47
C GLY A 190 13.62 -5.19 33.50
N ILE A 191 14.57 -6.03 33.10
CA ILE A 191 15.46 -6.76 34.02
C ILE A 191 16.94 -6.53 33.70
N GLY A 192 17.37 -5.27 33.77
CA GLY A 192 18.77 -4.89 33.54
C GLY A 192 19.22 -3.75 34.43
N THR A 193 19.45 -4.05 35.71
CA THR A 193 20.68 -3.85 36.50
C THR A 193 20.33 -3.88 37.98
N SER A 194 21.01 -4.78 38.68
CA SER A 194 21.09 -4.95 40.13
C SER A 194 21.49 -3.69 40.88
#